data_AF-A0A8T2SFD0-F1
#
_entry.id   AF-A0A8T2SFD0-F1
#
_cell.length_a   1.000
_cell.length_b   1.000
_cell.length_c   1.000
_cell.angle_alpha   90.00
_cell.angle_beta   90.00
_cell.angle_gamma   90.00
#
_symmetry.space_group_name_H-M   'P 1'
#
loop_
_entity.id
_entity.type
_entity.pdbx_description
1 polymer ?
#
loop_
_entity_poly.entity_id
_entity_poly.type
_entity_poly.pdbx_seq_one_letter_code
_entity_poly.pdbx_strand_id
1 'polypeptide(L)'
;MAPPSFPSAASSLASSQALGTSHLFGKSLSSAGPSFSNVSYQRVLPLKIRASIAAEAVRTPTVEECEAAVVAGNYPPAPPPPSSGDPPPGTPVIAPQSLMKRPRRNRKSAALRDACQETIVTPANFILPLFIHEGEENTPIGAMPGCYRLGWRHGLIEEVYKARDVGVNSVVLFPKVPDALKSATGDEAYNGNGIVPRSIRLLKDKFPDLLIYTDVALDPYSSDGHDGIVRSDGVIMNDETVHQLCKQAVTQAKAGADVVSPSDMMDGRVGAIRRALDAEGFQDVSIMAYTAKFASAFYGPFREALESNPRFGDKKTYQMNPGNYREALLETRLDEEEGADILMVKPAMPYLDVIKLLHDTSPLPISAYQVSGEYSMIKAAAAQGMLDEKKAILESLLCIKRAGANIILTYFALQAARYLAGEKI
;
A
#
# COMPACT_ATOMS: atom_id res chain seq x y z
N MET A 1 -2.43 -60.37 -38.38
CA MET A 1 -1.64 -60.32 -37.13
C MET A 1 -2.56 -59.80 -36.04
N ALA A 2 -2.82 -60.64 -35.03
CA ALA A 2 -3.47 -60.29 -33.77
C ALA A 2 -2.50 -59.45 -32.89
N PRO A 3 -2.98 -58.82 -31.80
CA PRO A 3 -2.49 -57.55 -31.23
C PRO A 3 -1.50 -57.78 -30.04
N PRO A 4 -1.21 -56.82 -29.12
CA PRO A 4 -2.22 -56.34 -28.15
C PRO A 4 -2.19 -54.85 -27.78
N SER A 5 -3.36 -54.48 -27.31
CA SER A 5 -3.83 -53.30 -26.58
C SER A 5 -3.69 -53.45 -25.05
N PHE A 6 -3.81 -52.30 -24.35
CA PHE A 6 -4.15 -52.04 -22.93
C PHE A 6 -3.01 -52.00 -21.86
N PRO A 7 -3.21 -51.31 -20.70
CA PRO A 7 -4.39 -50.54 -20.27
C PRO A 7 -4.14 -49.10 -19.71
N SER A 8 -5.23 -48.33 -19.76
CA SER A 8 -5.56 -47.23 -18.84
C SER A 8 -5.83 -47.75 -17.42
N ALA A 9 -5.30 -47.08 -16.40
CA ALA A 9 -5.73 -47.24 -15.02
C ALA A 9 -6.32 -45.90 -14.52
N ALA A 10 -7.59 -45.96 -14.15
CA ALA A 10 -8.30 -44.93 -13.42
C ALA A 10 -8.29 -45.25 -11.92
N SER A 11 -8.58 -44.20 -11.13
CA SER A 11 -9.06 -44.20 -9.74
C SER A 11 -8.03 -44.44 -8.63
N SER A 12 -7.56 -43.32 -8.05
CA SER A 12 -7.17 -43.23 -6.64
C SER A 12 -8.29 -42.51 -5.88
N LEU A 13 -9.26 -43.27 -5.38
CA LEU A 13 -10.17 -42.85 -4.31
C LEU A 13 -9.53 -43.24 -2.98
N ALA A 14 -8.88 -42.29 -2.32
CA ALA A 14 -8.49 -42.42 -0.92
C ALA A 14 -9.61 -41.82 -0.07
N SER A 15 -10.53 -42.68 0.35
CA SER A 15 -11.51 -42.42 1.40
C SER A 15 -10.84 -42.64 2.76
N SER A 16 -10.58 -41.56 3.50
CA SER A 16 -10.22 -41.64 4.91
C SER A 16 -11.50 -41.91 5.73
N GLN A 17 -11.58 -43.10 6.31
CA GLN A 17 -12.61 -43.47 7.27
C GLN A 17 -12.45 -42.67 8.57
N ALA A 18 -13.54 -42.02 8.97
CA ALA A 18 -13.76 -41.51 10.31
C ALA A 18 -14.34 -42.62 11.20
N LEU A 19 -13.71 -42.83 12.36
CA LEU A 19 -14.22 -43.50 13.56
C LEU A 19 -13.94 -42.49 14.69
N GLY A 20 -14.81 -42.13 15.62
CA GLY A 20 -16.18 -42.49 15.98
C GLY A 20 -16.47 -41.73 17.30
N THR A 21 -17.75 -41.42 17.53
CA THR A 21 -18.50 -41.43 18.83
C THR A 21 -17.76 -41.04 20.13
N SER A 22 -18.26 -40.24 21.08
CA SER A 22 -19.57 -39.72 21.48
C SER A 22 -19.37 -39.18 22.91
N HIS A 23 -19.99 -38.06 23.33
CA HIS A 23 -20.79 -38.00 24.56
C HIS A 23 -21.37 -36.60 24.84
N LEU A 24 -22.54 -36.67 25.45
CA LEU A 24 -23.55 -35.66 25.75
C LEU A 24 -23.27 -34.79 27.00
N PHE A 25 -24.14 -33.78 27.14
CA PHE A 25 -24.48 -32.96 28.32
C PHE A 25 -23.52 -31.82 28.65
N GLY A 26 -23.95 -30.59 28.93
CA GLY A 26 -25.27 -30.02 29.14
C GLY A 26 -25.16 -28.82 30.09
N LYS A 27 -25.90 -27.75 29.77
CA LYS A 27 -26.36 -26.63 30.63
C LYS A 27 -25.42 -25.47 31.01
N SER A 28 -26.00 -24.29 30.80
CA SER A 28 -26.01 -23.08 31.63
C SER A 28 -24.83 -22.10 31.51
N LEU A 29 -25.05 -21.03 30.72
CA LEU A 29 -24.39 -19.75 30.93
C LEU A 29 -25.46 -18.69 31.19
N SER A 30 -25.50 -18.23 32.44
CA SER A 30 -26.18 -17.03 32.89
C SER A 30 -25.14 -15.92 33.04
N SER A 31 -25.56 -14.72 32.64
CA SER A 31 -25.16 -13.39 33.12
C SER A 31 -23.70 -13.15 33.52
N ALA A 32 -23.03 -12.25 32.78
CA ALA A 32 -22.51 -10.97 33.29
C ALA A 32 -21.50 -10.40 32.29
N GLY A 33 -21.74 -9.18 31.81
CA GLY A 33 -20.75 -8.44 31.01
C GLY A 33 -19.57 -8.01 31.88
N PRO A 34 -18.38 -7.77 31.30
CA PRO A 34 -17.30 -7.17 32.04
C PRO A 34 -17.33 -5.64 31.90
N SER A 35 -17.32 -5.01 33.06
CA SER A 35 -17.07 -3.60 33.28
C SER A 35 -15.65 -3.21 32.83
N PHE A 36 -15.55 -2.01 32.28
CA PHE A 36 -14.31 -1.28 32.08
C PHE A 36 -13.45 -1.27 33.35
N SER A 37 -12.18 -1.69 33.21
CA SER A 37 -11.15 -1.39 34.20
C SER A 37 -9.87 -0.96 33.50
N ASN A 38 -9.51 0.30 33.74
CA ASN A 38 -8.19 0.93 33.77
C ASN A 38 -7.06 0.24 32.99
N VAL A 39 -6.70 0.86 31.87
CA VAL A 39 -5.41 0.67 31.19
C VAL A 39 -4.28 1.01 32.18
N SER A 40 -3.62 -0.03 32.69
CA SER A 40 -2.36 0.12 33.40
C SER A 40 -1.24 0.26 32.37
N TYR A 41 -0.49 1.36 32.42
CA TYR A 41 0.76 1.52 31.70
C TYR A 41 1.70 0.37 32.10
N GLN A 42 1.95 -0.59 31.20
CA GLN A 42 2.97 -1.60 31.42
C GLN A 42 4.35 -0.92 31.47
N ARG A 43 4.97 -1.00 32.64
CA ARG A 43 6.39 -0.69 32.85
C ARG A 43 7.23 -1.45 31.82
N VAL A 44 8.10 -0.71 31.14
CA VAL A 44 9.21 -1.21 30.34
C VAL A 44 9.91 -2.35 31.08
N LEU A 45 9.90 -3.54 30.48
CA LEU A 45 10.66 -4.69 30.96
C LEU A 45 12.16 -4.36 30.92
N PRO A 46 12.92 -4.51 32.01
CA PRO A 46 14.37 -4.37 31.93
C PRO A 46 14.93 -5.52 31.10
N LEU A 47 15.79 -5.19 30.13
CA LEU A 47 16.61 -6.16 29.40
C LEU A 47 17.34 -7.06 30.41
N LYS A 48 16.98 -8.35 30.46
CA LYS A 48 17.78 -9.37 31.14
C LYS A 48 19.03 -9.66 30.31
N ILE A 49 20.10 -8.91 30.59
CA ILE A 49 21.44 -9.28 30.15
C ILE A 49 21.87 -10.48 31.00
N ARG A 50 21.89 -11.68 30.40
CA ARG A 50 22.58 -12.83 31.00
C ARG A 50 24.08 -12.62 30.82
N ALA A 51 24.76 -12.17 31.87
CA ALA A 51 26.20 -12.29 32.01
C ALA A 51 26.46 -13.38 33.05
N SER A 52 26.94 -14.54 32.60
CA SER A 52 27.51 -15.56 33.47
C SER A 52 29.00 -15.69 33.15
N ILE A 53 29.81 -14.86 33.78
CA ILE A 53 31.22 -15.13 34.05
C ILE A 53 31.47 -14.59 35.47
N ALA A 54 31.92 -15.46 36.37
CA ALA A 54 32.36 -15.05 37.70
C ALA A 54 33.63 -14.21 37.56
N ALA A 55 33.48 -12.88 37.57
CA ALA A 55 34.56 -11.94 37.79
C ALA A 55 34.55 -11.55 39.26
N GLU A 56 35.73 -11.48 39.89
CA GLU A 56 35.89 -10.94 41.24
C GLU A 56 35.14 -9.61 41.37
N ALA A 57 34.39 -9.44 42.46
CA ALA A 57 33.58 -8.26 42.71
C ALA A 57 34.48 -7.05 43.02
N VAL A 58 35.01 -6.43 41.98
CA VAL A 58 35.65 -5.12 42.07
C VAL A 58 34.54 -4.10 42.37
N ARG A 59 34.63 -3.44 43.53
CA ARG A 59 33.71 -2.37 43.93
C ARG A 59 33.70 -1.28 42.86
N THR A 60 32.57 -1.06 42.21
CA THR A 60 32.38 0.07 41.30
C THR A 60 32.32 1.35 42.13
N PRO A 61 33.17 2.36 41.87
CA PRO A 61 33.12 3.64 42.58
C PRO A 61 31.77 4.34 42.40
N THR A 62 31.34 5.11 43.40
CA THR A 62 30.09 5.91 43.28
C THR A 62 30.28 7.06 42.31
N VAL A 63 29.17 7.70 41.92
CA VAL A 63 29.22 8.88 41.04
C VAL A 63 30.03 10.00 41.69
N GLU A 64 29.84 10.23 42.99
CA GLU A 64 30.58 11.26 43.74
C GLU A 64 32.09 10.94 43.82
N GLU A 65 32.46 9.66 43.96
CA GLU A 65 33.86 9.22 43.96
C GLU A 65 34.50 9.39 42.56
N CYS A 66 33.75 9.15 41.49
CA CYS A 66 34.19 9.39 40.12
C CYS A 66 34.38 10.89 39.84
N GLU A 67 33.45 11.72 40.30
CA GLU A 67 33.52 13.18 40.16
C GLU A 67 34.72 13.76 40.93
N ALA A 68 34.92 13.33 42.18
CA ALA A 68 36.07 13.75 42.99
C ALA A 68 37.41 13.35 42.35
N ALA A 69 37.49 12.15 41.75
CA ALA A 69 38.67 11.69 41.03
C ALA A 69 38.95 12.54 39.77
N VAL A 70 37.92 12.89 39.01
CA VAL A 70 38.04 13.79 37.85
C VAL A 70 38.51 15.19 38.27
N VAL A 71 37.98 15.74 39.37
CA VAL A 71 38.41 17.04 39.92
C VAL A 71 39.89 16.98 40.38
N ALA A 72 40.35 15.85 40.90
CA ALA A 72 41.74 15.61 41.27
C ALA A 72 42.67 15.32 40.06
N GLY A 73 42.17 15.38 38.82
CA GLY A 73 42.93 15.11 37.60
C GLY A 73 43.12 13.62 37.28
N ASN A 74 42.49 12.73 38.06
CA ASN A 74 42.51 11.28 37.87
C ASN A 74 41.33 10.85 37.01
N TYR A 75 41.41 11.11 35.70
CA TYR A 75 40.39 10.69 34.75
C TYR A 75 40.35 9.16 34.64
N PRO A 76 39.18 8.52 34.76
CA PRO A 76 39.07 7.10 34.46
C PRO A 76 39.45 6.86 32.99
N PRO A 77 40.23 5.81 32.68
CA PRO A 77 40.53 5.46 31.30
C PRO A 77 39.23 5.15 30.56
N ALA A 78 39.19 5.45 29.26
CA ALA A 78 38.07 5.07 28.42
C ALA A 78 37.84 3.55 28.58
N PRO A 79 36.57 3.10 28.77
CA PRO A 79 36.27 1.69 28.85
C PRO A 79 36.91 0.96 27.66
N PRO A 80 37.50 -0.22 27.86
CA PRO A 80 38.02 -0.99 26.75
C PRO A 80 36.89 -1.21 25.73
N PRO A 81 37.17 -1.14 24.43
CA PRO A 81 36.17 -1.44 23.43
C PRO A 81 35.61 -2.84 23.72
N PRO A 82 34.30 -3.07 23.51
CA PRO A 82 33.71 -4.38 23.74
C PRO A 82 34.54 -5.45 23.04
N SER A 83 34.83 -6.54 23.75
CA SER A 83 35.60 -7.67 23.24
C SER A 83 35.05 -8.07 21.86
N SER A 84 35.84 -7.79 20.83
CA SER A 84 35.62 -8.41 19.53
C SER A 84 35.95 -9.87 19.71
N GLY A 85 34.96 -10.76 19.51
CA GLY A 85 35.22 -12.21 19.59
C GLY A 85 36.39 -12.62 18.72
N ASP A 86 37.04 -13.74 19.08
CA ASP A 86 38.18 -14.24 18.33
C ASP A 86 37.81 -14.50 16.87
N PRO A 87 38.67 -14.15 15.91
CA PRO A 87 38.42 -14.44 14.52
C PRO A 87 38.37 -15.97 14.29
N PRO A 88 37.62 -16.46 13.28
CA PRO A 88 37.59 -17.88 12.96
C PRO A 88 39.00 -18.47 12.73
N PRO A 89 39.27 -19.72 13.13
CA PRO A 89 40.53 -20.40 12.83
C PRO A 89 40.86 -20.34 11.32
N GLY A 90 42.13 -20.11 10.99
CA GLY A 90 42.58 -19.92 9.61
C GLY A 90 42.39 -18.51 9.05
N THR A 91 41.89 -17.56 9.84
CA THR A 91 41.87 -16.14 9.44
C THR A 91 43.31 -15.65 9.22
N PRO A 92 43.63 -15.07 8.04
CA PRO A 92 44.98 -14.62 7.74
C PRO A 92 45.37 -13.41 8.60
N VAL A 93 46.62 -13.42 9.09
CA VAL A 93 47.20 -12.27 9.78
C VAL A 93 47.74 -11.30 8.73
N ILE A 94 47.12 -10.13 8.62
CA ILE A 94 47.49 -9.09 7.65
C ILE A 94 47.72 -7.74 8.33
N ALA A 95 48.54 -6.88 7.72
CA ALA A 95 48.63 -5.49 8.15
C ALA A 95 47.33 -4.72 7.83
N PRO A 96 46.87 -3.81 8.70
CA PRO A 96 45.72 -2.96 8.41
C PRO A 96 45.93 -2.12 7.14
N GLN A 97 44.92 -2.04 6.27
CA GLN A 97 44.97 -1.20 5.08
C GLN A 97 45.00 0.30 5.44
N SER A 98 45.81 1.09 4.73
CA SER A 98 45.93 2.55 4.90
C SER A 98 44.79 3.32 4.19
N LEU A 99 43.56 3.20 4.69
CA LEU A 99 42.37 3.87 4.14
C LEU A 99 41.89 5.01 5.04
N MET A 100 41.76 6.22 4.47
CA MET A 100 41.19 7.41 5.14
C MET A 100 39.65 7.35 5.21
N LYS A 101 38.99 7.11 4.06
CA LYS A 101 37.53 7.04 3.94
C LYS A 101 37.05 5.61 4.19
N ARG A 102 36.14 5.43 5.16
CA ARG A 102 35.59 4.11 5.50
C ARG A 102 34.07 4.20 5.71
N PRO A 103 33.26 4.08 4.64
CA PRO A 103 31.80 4.20 4.73
C PRO A 103 31.15 3.23 5.73
N ARG A 104 31.76 2.06 5.99
CA ARG A 104 31.33 1.12 7.04
C ARG A 104 31.25 1.74 8.43
N ARG A 105 31.97 2.83 8.71
CA ARG A 105 31.91 3.56 9.99
C ARG A 105 30.49 4.04 10.30
N ASN A 106 29.74 4.51 9.30
CA ASN A 106 28.34 4.95 9.46
C ASN A 106 27.35 3.77 9.56
N ARG A 107 27.82 2.52 9.38
CA ARG A 107 26.98 1.31 9.40
C ARG A 107 27.24 0.39 10.59
N LYS A 108 28.16 0.78 11.48
CA LYS A 108 28.74 -0.08 12.53
C LYS A 108 27.76 -0.53 13.62
N SER A 109 26.69 0.22 13.85
CA SER A 109 25.65 -0.11 14.83
C SER A 109 24.28 0.24 14.27
N ALA A 110 23.22 -0.38 14.80
CA ALA A 110 21.84 -0.04 14.44
C ALA A 110 21.56 1.44 14.73
N ALA A 111 21.83 1.90 15.95
CA ALA A 111 21.63 3.30 16.34
C ALA A 111 22.30 4.32 15.40
N LEU A 112 23.50 4.04 14.88
CA LEU A 112 24.16 4.95 13.95
C LEU A 112 23.56 4.89 12.54
N ARG A 113 23.13 3.71 12.08
CA ARG A 113 22.40 3.61 10.81
C ARG A 113 21.09 4.37 10.86
N ASP A 114 20.35 4.21 11.96
CA ASP A 114 19.06 4.87 12.18
C ASP A 114 19.24 6.39 12.26
N ALA A 115 20.27 6.87 12.98
CA ALA A 115 20.58 8.31 13.05
C ALA A 115 21.04 8.93 11.72
N CYS A 116 21.60 8.14 10.81
CA CYS A 116 22.02 8.58 9.48
C CYS A 116 21.02 8.25 8.37
N GLN A 117 19.82 7.75 8.71
CA GLN A 117 18.83 7.34 7.72
C GLN A 117 18.18 8.56 7.05
N GLU A 118 18.26 8.61 5.73
CA GLU A 118 17.76 9.75 4.92
C GLU A 118 16.24 9.69 4.68
N THR A 119 15.64 8.50 4.75
CA THR A 119 14.26 8.26 4.33
C THR A 119 13.50 7.50 5.40
N ILE A 120 12.36 8.02 5.83
CA ILE A 120 11.49 7.38 6.81
C ILE A 120 10.11 7.19 6.18
N VAL A 121 9.52 6.00 6.41
CA VAL A 121 8.15 5.68 6.02
C VAL A 121 7.30 5.67 7.27
N THR A 122 6.14 6.32 7.21
CA THR A 122 5.17 6.36 8.31
C THR A 122 3.78 5.94 7.80
N PRO A 123 2.88 5.46 8.67
CA PRO A 123 1.50 5.14 8.27
C PRO A 123 0.77 6.31 7.58
N ALA A 124 1.09 7.55 7.95
CA ALA A 124 0.52 8.76 7.34
C ALA A 124 0.89 8.95 5.85
N ASN A 125 1.90 8.23 5.35
CA ASN A 125 2.23 8.24 3.92
C ASN A 125 1.32 7.33 3.09
N PHE A 126 0.50 6.49 3.71
CA PHE A 126 -0.25 5.45 3.00
C PHE A 126 -1.69 5.87 2.70
N ILE A 127 -2.10 5.57 1.46
CA ILE A 127 -3.50 5.47 1.07
C ILE A 127 -3.81 3.98 0.93
N LEU A 128 -4.85 3.49 1.61
CA LEU A 128 -5.32 2.12 1.50
C LEU A 128 -6.36 1.97 0.37
N PRO A 129 -6.06 1.20 -0.69
CA PRO A 129 -7.04 0.85 -1.71
C PRO A 129 -8.07 -0.15 -1.18
N LEU A 130 -9.35 0.15 -1.37
CA LEU A 130 -10.47 -0.68 -0.91
C LEU A 130 -11.40 -1.02 -2.09
N PHE A 131 -11.60 -2.31 -2.32
CA PHE A 131 -12.58 -2.80 -3.29
C PHE A 131 -13.94 -2.91 -2.61
N ILE A 132 -14.99 -2.36 -3.23
CA ILE A 132 -16.35 -2.37 -2.67
C ILE A 132 -17.35 -2.99 -3.64
N HIS A 133 -18.36 -3.68 -3.13
CA HIS A 133 -19.46 -4.24 -3.93
C HIS A 133 -20.81 -4.15 -3.20
N GLU A 134 -21.90 -4.37 -3.92
CA GLU A 134 -23.28 -4.22 -3.42
C GLU A 134 -23.68 -5.26 -2.36
N GLY A 135 -22.99 -6.40 -2.29
CA GLY A 135 -23.33 -7.46 -1.34
C GLY A 135 -23.01 -7.11 0.12
N GLU A 136 -23.57 -7.86 1.05
CA GLU A 136 -23.33 -7.66 2.49
C GLU A 136 -22.02 -8.30 2.95
N GLU A 137 -21.68 -9.45 2.37
CA GLU A 137 -20.52 -10.26 2.75
C GLU A 137 -19.24 -9.87 2.01
N ASN A 138 -18.11 -10.01 2.70
CA ASN A 138 -16.79 -9.82 2.09
C ASN A 138 -16.44 -11.02 1.21
N THR A 139 -16.02 -10.76 -0.03
CA THR A 139 -15.62 -11.81 -0.98
C THR A 139 -14.10 -11.76 -1.22
N PRO A 140 -13.34 -12.85 -1.02
CA PRO A 140 -11.90 -12.85 -1.25
C PRO A 140 -11.56 -12.63 -2.73
N ILE A 141 -10.42 -12.00 -2.99
CA ILE A 141 -9.88 -11.82 -4.34
C ILE A 141 -8.75 -12.84 -4.55
N GLY A 142 -8.98 -13.82 -5.43
CA GLY A 142 -8.05 -14.94 -5.65
C GLY A 142 -6.65 -14.49 -6.05
N ALA A 143 -6.53 -13.64 -7.07
CA ALA A 143 -5.24 -13.12 -7.51
C ALA A 143 -4.56 -12.14 -6.52
N MET A 144 -5.23 -11.73 -5.43
CA MET A 144 -4.69 -10.83 -4.42
C MET A 144 -4.93 -11.42 -3.01
N PRO A 145 -4.17 -12.45 -2.60
CA PRO A 145 -4.36 -13.10 -1.30
C PRO A 145 -4.35 -12.11 -0.14
N GLY A 146 -5.37 -12.16 0.71
CA GLY A 146 -5.57 -11.22 1.83
C GLY A 146 -6.32 -9.94 1.49
N CYS A 147 -6.63 -9.69 0.21
CA CYS A 147 -7.54 -8.61 -0.22
C CYS A 147 -8.96 -9.15 -0.46
N TYR A 148 -9.95 -8.30 -0.24
CA TYR A 148 -11.37 -8.64 -0.35
C TYR A 148 -12.13 -7.56 -1.12
N ARG A 149 -13.16 -7.98 -1.85
CA ARG A 149 -14.28 -7.12 -2.25
C ARG A 149 -15.17 -6.98 -1.01
N LEU A 150 -15.18 -5.80 -0.43
CA LEU A 150 -15.87 -5.51 0.82
C LEU A 150 -17.34 -5.21 0.55
N GLY A 151 -18.22 -5.76 1.39
CA GLY A 151 -19.59 -5.27 1.44
C GLY A 151 -19.58 -3.80 1.83
N TRP A 152 -20.19 -2.94 1.01
CA TRP A 152 -20.01 -1.48 1.10
C TRP A 152 -20.47 -0.85 2.42
N ARG A 153 -21.23 -1.60 3.24
CA ARG A 153 -21.65 -1.22 4.60
C ARG A 153 -20.67 -1.75 5.64
N HIS A 154 -20.94 -2.93 6.19
CA HIS A 154 -20.24 -3.44 7.39
C HIS A 154 -18.77 -3.74 7.12
N GLY A 155 -18.46 -4.48 6.06
CA GLY A 155 -17.08 -4.82 5.71
C GLY A 155 -16.22 -3.58 5.44
N LEU A 156 -16.77 -2.59 4.74
CA LEU A 156 -16.08 -1.33 4.48
C LEU A 156 -15.76 -0.56 5.76
N ILE A 157 -16.74 -0.37 6.66
CA ILE A 157 -16.53 0.35 7.93
C ILE A 157 -15.48 -0.36 8.79
N GLU A 158 -15.56 -1.69 8.89
CA GLU A 158 -14.62 -2.48 9.69
C GLU A 158 -13.18 -2.35 9.18
N GLU A 159 -12.99 -2.40 7.86
CA GLU A 159 -11.64 -2.30 7.28
C GLU A 159 -11.05 -0.90 7.45
N VAL A 160 -11.88 0.15 7.30
CA VAL A 160 -11.47 1.53 7.58
C VAL A 160 -11.12 1.70 9.06
N TYR A 161 -11.90 1.15 9.98
CA TYR A 161 -11.59 1.19 11.41
C TYR A 161 -10.21 0.57 11.70
N LYS A 162 -9.93 -0.62 11.16
CA LYS A 162 -8.63 -1.29 11.32
C LYS A 162 -7.47 -0.45 10.77
N ALA A 163 -7.66 0.20 9.62
CA ALA A 163 -6.64 1.06 9.02
C ALA A 163 -6.32 2.26 9.91
N ARG A 164 -7.36 2.90 10.44
CA ARG A 164 -7.23 4.06 11.33
C ARG A 164 -6.55 3.73 12.65
N ASP A 165 -6.83 2.55 13.22
CA ASP A 165 -6.23 2.07 14.48
C ASP A 165 -4.68 2.05 14.43
N VAL A 166 -4.11 1.84 13.24
CA VAL A 166 -2.65 1.81 13.00
C VAL A 166 -2.13 3.09 12.33
N GLY A 167 -2.95 4.15 12.27
CA GLY A 167 -2.56 5.47 11.76
C GLY A 167 -2.69 5.67 10.25
N VAL A 168 -3.33 4.73 9.52
CA VAL A 168 -3.64 4.90 8.09
C VAL A 168 -5.00 5.58 7.97
N ASN A 169 -4.98 6.91 7.79
CA ASN A 169 -6.18 7.75 7.76
C ASN A 169 -6.60 8.19 6.34
N SER A 170 -6.10 7.52 5.30
CA SER A 170 -6.45 7.80 3.91
C SER A 170 -6.86 6.52 3.18
N VAL A 171 -7.95 6.57 2.42
CA VAL A 171 -8.46 5.42 1.63
C VAL A 171 -8.81 5.85 0.22
N VAL A 172 -8.76 4.90 -0.72
CA VAL A 172 -9.31 5.06 -2.07
C VAL A 172 -10.31 3.96 -2.39
N LEU A 173 -11.46 4.32 -2.97
CA LEU A 173 -12.56 3.39 -3.24
C LEU A 173 -12.56 2.93 -4.69
N PHE A 174 -12.60 1.61 -4.91
CA PHE A 174 -12.72 0.98 -6.22
C PHE A 174 -13.98 0.11 -6.29
N PRO A 175 -14.98 0.47 -7.11
CA PRO A 175 -16.26 -0.24 -7.14
C PRO A 175 -16.26 -1.42 -8.08
N LYS A 176 -16.71 -2.59 -7.61
CA LYS A 176 -17.21 -3.66 -8.47
C LYS A 176 -18.69 -3.39 -8.76
N VAL A 177 -18.96 -2.74 -9.90
CA VAL A 177 -20.32 -2.43 -10.36
C VAL A 177 -20.99 -3.67 -10.96
N PRO A 178 -22.26 -3.97 -10.63
CA PRO A 178 -23.03 -5.02 -11.29
C PRO A 178 -23.09 -4.83 -12.82
N ASP A 179 -22.91 -5.92 -13.58
CA ASP A 179 -22.88 -5.86 -15.05
C ASP A 179 -24.15 -5.26 -15.66
N ALA A 180 -25.31 -5.44 -15.03
CA ALA A 180 -26.57 -4.88 -15.48
C ALA A 180 -26.65 -3.34 -15.42
N LEU A 181 -25.73 -2.70 -14.67
CA LEU A 181 -25.61 -1.24 -14.57
C LEU A 181 -24.49 -0.68 -15.45
N LYS A 182 -23.71 -1.54 -16.11
CA LYS A 182 -22.66 -1.10 -17.03
C LYS A 182 -23.27 -0.68 -18.37
N SER A 183 -22.82 0.45 -18.91
CA SER A 183 -23.24 0.95 -20.23
C SER A 183 -22.05 1.40 -21.06
N ALA A 184 -22.22 1.54 -22.37
CA ALA A 184 -21.15 1.99 -23.27
C ALA A 184 -20.65 3.42 -22.95
N THR A 185 -21.49 4.23 -22.32
CA THR A 185 -21.20 5.62 -21.91
C THR A 185 -20.87 5.77 -20.43
N GLY A 186 -20.87 4.67 -19.66
CA GLY A 186 -20.50 4.64 -18.25
C GLY A 186 -21.45 5.42 -17.33
N ASP A 187 -22.76 5.40 -17.59
CA ASP A 187 -23.71 6.33 -16.95
C ASP A 187 -23.80 6.18 -15.41
N GLU A 188 -23.57 4.97 -14.91
CA GLU A 188 -23.55 4.70 -13.48
C GLU A 188 -22.40 5.41 -12.74
N ALA A 189 -21.37 5.88 -13.46
CA ALA A 189 -20.24 6.62 -12.88
C ALA A 189 -20.65 7.92 -12.17
N TYR A 190 -21.72 8.56 -12.64
CA TYR A 190 -22.22 9.82 -12.09
C TYR A 190 -23.61 9.68 -11.45
N ASN A 191 -24.05 8.46 -11.15
CA ASN A 191 -25.24 8.21 -10.36
C ASN A 191 -25.01 8.62 -8.89
N GLY A 192 -25.70 9.67 -8.41
CA GLY A 192 -25.58 10.14 -7.02
C GLY A 192 -26.01 9.13 -5.95
N ASN A 193 -26.72 8.07 -6.34
CA ASN A 193 -27.06 6.93 -5.49
C ASN A 193 -26.27 5.65 -5.84
N GLY A 194 -25.28 5.74 -6.72
CA GLY A 194 -24.35 4.65 -7.00
C GLY A 194 -23.53 4.24 -5.78
N ILE A 195 -22.83 3.12 -5.88
CA ILE A 195 -22.09 2.54 -4.76
C ILE A 195 -21.02 3.48 -4.20
N VAL A 196 -20.26 4.19 -5.04
CA VAL A 196 -19.19 5.10 -4.60
C VAL A 196 -19.76 6.29 -3.80
N PRO A 197 -20.72 7.10 -4.31
CA PRO A 197 -21.34 8.17 -3.52
C PRO A 197 -22.02 7.71 -2.22
N ARG A 198 -22.60 6.50 -2.18
CA ARG A 198 -23.18 5.96 -0.94
C ARG A 198 -22.08 5.59 0.07
N SER A 199 -20.99 4.96 -0.37
CA SER A 199 -19.85 4.63 0.48
C SER A 199 -19.14 5.87 1.02
N ILE A 200 -18.96 6.92 0.22
CA ILE A 200 -18.35 8.19 0.68
C ILE A 200 -19.19 8.79 1.81
N ARG A 201 -20.50 8.95 1.59
CA ARG A 201 -21.42 9.50 2.61
C ARG A 201 -21.41 8.66 3.90
N LEU A 202 -21.41 7.34 3.76
CA LEU A 202 -21.34 6.43 4.91
C LEU A 202 -20.05 6.60 5.71
N LEU A 203 -18.91 6.70 5.02
CA LEU A 203 -17.61 6.87 5.66
C LEU A 203 -17.46 8.25 6.29
N LYS A 204 -17.91 9.33 5.64
CA LYS A 204 -17.89 10.68 6.20
C LYS A 204 -18.81 10.84 7.42
N ASP A 205 -19.95 10.15 7.45
CA ASP A 205 -20.82 10.11 8.64
C ASP A 205 -20.12 9.46 9.85
N LYS A 206 -19.38 8.36 9.62
CA LYS A 206 -18.71 7.60 10.68
C LYS A 206 -17.34 8.17 11.06
N PHE A 207 -16.64 8.73 10.10
CA PHE A 207 -15.24 9.16 10.19
C PHE A 207 -15.05 10.51 9.46
N PRO A 208 -15.54 11.62 10.04
CA PRO A 208 -15.52 12.92 9.35
C PRO A 208 -14.12 13.40 8.94
N ASP A 209 -13.09 12.98 9.68
CA ASP A 209 -11.68 13.31 9.48
C ASP A 209 -10.90 12.31 8.61
N LEU A 210 -11.55 11.27 8.09
CA LEU A 210 -10.94 10.35 7.13
C LEU A 210 -10.75 11.06 5.78
N LEU A 211 -9.54 10.97 5.22
CA LEU A 211 -9.28 11.42 3.86
C LEU A 211 -9.74 10.35 2.85
N ILE A 212 -10.70 10.72 2.02
CA ILE A 212 -11.30 9.87 1.01
C ILE A 212 -10.84 10.35 -0.37
N TYR A 213 -9.99 9.53 -0.97
CA TYR A 213 -9.63 9.61 -2.37
C TYR A 213 -10.64 8.80 -3.18
N THR A 214 -10.95 9.25 -4.38
CA THR A 214 -11.87 8.59 -5.30
C THR A 214 -11.23 8.42 -6.66
N ASP A 215 -11.55 7.32 -7.34
CA ASP A 215 -11.13 7.08 -8.72
C ASP A 215 -12.13 7.74 -9.69
N VAL A 216 -11.61 8.48 -10.67
CA VAL A 216 -12.39 9.06 -11.77
C VAL A 216 -11.90 8.41 -13.07
N ALA A 217 -12.64 7.41 -13.51
CA ALA A 217 -12.45 6.64 -14.73
C ALA A 217 -13.74 5.86 -15.03
N LEU A 218 -13.98 5.53 -16.30
CA LEU A 218 -15.19 4.81 -16.71
C LEU A 218 -15.04 3.29 -16.72
N ASP A 219 -13.84 2.71 -16.56
CA ASP A 219 -13.64 1.27 -16.73
C ASP A 219 -14.45 0.37 -15.78
N PRO A 220 -14.81 0.76 -14.53
CA PRO A 220 -15.70 -0.05 -13.70
C PRO A 220 -17.16 0.00 -14.16
N TYR A 221 -17.54 1.04 -14.91
CA TYR A 221 -18.91 1.37 -15.32
C TYR A 221 -19.16 1.09 -16.81
N SER A 222 -18.10 0.91 -17.58
CA SER A 222 -18.12 0.64 -19.01
C SER A 222 -18.50 -0.81 -19.29
N SER A 223 -19.41 -1.03 -20.23
CA SER A 223 -19.67 -2.37 -20.76
C SER A 223 -18.50 -2.95 -21.55
N ASP A 224 -17.52 -2.12 -21.95
CA ASP A 224 -16.38 -2.52 -22.78
C ASP A 224 -15.08 -2.68 -21.98
N GLY A 225 -15.03 -2.15 -20.74
CA GLY A 225 -13.86 -2.24 -19.85
C GLY A 225 -12.72 -1.25 -20.16
N HIS A 226 -12.99 -0.26 -21.01
CA HIS A 226 -12.08 0.87 -21.28
C HIS A 226 -12.35 2.05 -20.34
N ASP A 227 -11.32 2.85 -20.08
CA ASP A 227 -11.39 4.01 -19.17
C ASP A 227 -12.26 5.16 -19.77
N GLY A 228 -12.60 5.06 -21.07
CA GLY A 228 -13.42 6.01 -21.81
C GLY A 228 -14.43 5.37 -22.76
N ILE A 229 -15.24 6.23 -23.39
CA ILE A 229 -16.28 5.85 -24.37
C ILE A 229 -15.62 5.29 -25.63
N VAL A 230 -16.11 4.14 -26.10
CA VAL A 230 -15.58 3.49 -27.30
C VAL A 230 -16.49 3.76 -28.51
N ARG A 231 -15.92 4.33 -29.57
CA ARG A 231 -16.59 4.49 -30.86
C ARG A 231 -16.66 3.14 -31.59
N SER A 232 -17.58 3.02 -32.54
CA SER A 232 -17.80 1.78 -33.32
C SER A 232 -16.57 1.25 -34.08
N ASP A 233 -15.56 2.09 -34.33
CA ASP A 233 -14.30 1.72 -34.98
C ASP A 233 -13.18 1.38 -33.97
N GLY A 234 -13.50 1.32 -32.68
CA GLY A 234 -12.55 0.98 -31.60
C GLY A 234 -11.77 2.15 -31.03
N VAL A 235 -11.97 3.38 -31.53
CA VAL A 235 -11.33 4.58 -30.99
C VAL A 235 -11.93 4.94 -29.63
N ILE A 236 -11.08 5.17 -28.63
CA ILE A 236 -11.47 5.74 -27.34
C ILE A 236 -11.64 7.25 -27.52
N MET A 237 -12.84 7.76 -27.29
CA MET A 237 -13.21 9.14 -27.56
C MET A 237 -12.77 10.06 -26.42
N ASN A 238 -11.82 10.96 -26.66
CA ASN A 238 -11.22 11.81 -25.63
C ASN A 238 -12.24 12.76 -24.99
N ASP A 239 -12.75 13.73 -25.76
CA ASP A 239 -13.51 14.87 -25.24
C ASP A 239 -14.86 14.44 -24.65
N GLU A 240 -15.55 13.50 -25.29
CA GLU A 240 -16.80 12.93 -24.80
C GLU A 240 -16.59 12.14 -23.50
N THR A 241 -15.45 11.47 -23.35
CA THR A 241 -15.07 10.82 -22.09
C THR A 241 -14.84 11.87 -21.01
N VAL A 242 -14.03 12.89 -21.29
CA VAL A 242 -13.76 14.00 -20.36
C VAL A 242 -15.04 14.64 -19.85
N HIS A 243 -16.06 14.80 -20.72
CA HIS A 243 -17.37 15.30 -20.31
C HIS A 243 -18.05 14.41 -19.25
N GLN A 244 -18.00 13.09 -19.37
CA GLN A 244 -18.56 12.16 -18.38
C GLN A 244 -17.73 12.14 -17.08
N LEU A 245 -16.41 12.20 -17.19
CA LEU A 245 -15.50 12.25 -16.04
C LEU A 245 -15.74 13.50 -15.18
N CYS A 246 -16.04 14.64 -15.80
CA CYS A 246 -16.45 15.85 -15.07
C CYS A 246 -17.71 15.62 -14.24
N LYS A 247 -18.73 14.93 -14.78
CA LYS A 247 -19.95 14.58 -14.02
C LYS A 247 -19.64 13.63 -12.87
N GLN A 248 -18.79 12.63 -13.10
CA GLN A 248 -18.37 11.68 -12.07
C GLN A 248 -17.67 12.40 -10.92
N ALA A 249 -16.67 13.24 -11.22
CA ALA A 249 -15.93 14.01 -10.22
C ALA A 249 -16.86 14.91 -9.38
N VAL A 250 -17.77 15.65 -10.02
CA VAL A 250 -18.76 16.49 -9.32
C VAL A 250 -19.69 15.64 -8.44
N THR A 251 -20.15 14.48 -8.93
CA THR A 251 -20.99 13.58 -8.14
C THR A 251 -20.25 13.02 -6.91
N GLN A 252 -18.98 12.69 -7.04
CA GLN A 252 -18.13 12.22 -5.93
C GLN A 252 -17.85 13.35 -4.93
N ALA A 253 -17.56 14.57 -5.41
CA ALA A 253 -17.40 15.76 -4.57
C ALA A 253 -18.66 16.08 -3.77
N LYS A 254 -19.85 16.06 -4.42
CA LYS A 254 -21.16 16.21 -3.75
C LYS A 254 -21.40 15.17 -2.65
N ALA A 255 -20.80 13.99 -2.75
CA ALA A 255 -20.90 12.95 -1.74
C ALA A 255 -19.96 13.15 -0.55
N GLY A 256 -18.97 14.04 -0.67
CA GLY A 256 -17.97 14.36 0.35
C GLY A 256 -16.58 13.78 0.10
N ALA A 257 -16.19 13.51 -1.15
CA ALA A 257 -14.80 13.16 -1.46
C ALA A 257 -13.87 14.34 -1.16
N ASP A 258 -12.71 14.07 -0.56
CA ASP A 258 -11.70 15.12 -0.31
C ASP A 258 -10.79 15.30 -1.54
N VAL A 259 -10.50 14.19 -2.23
CA VAL A 259 -9.65 14.16 -3.41
C VAL A 259 -10.29 13.32 -4.50
N VAL A 260 -10.42 13.90 -5.70
CA VAL A 260 -10.76 13.15 -6.92
C VAL A 260 -9.49 12.81 -7.68
N SER A 261 -9.40 11.58 -8.20
CA SER A 261 -8.16 11.06 -8.75
C SER A 261 -8.40 10.53 -10.17
N PRO A 262 -8.36 11.40 -11.20
CA PRO A 262 -8.58 10.99 -12.58
C PRO A 262 -7.49 10.03 -13.02
N SER A 263 -7.89 8.78 -13.26
CA SER A 263 -6.99 7.69 -13.66
C SER A 263 -7.11 7.32 -15.13
N ASP A 264 -7.99 7.96 -15.87
CA ASP A 264 -8.39 7.65 -17.25
C ASP A 264 -7.32 7.84 -18.32
N MET A 265 -6.34 8.74 -18.12
CA MET A 265 -5.33 9.16 -19.11
C MET A 265 -5.90 9.81 -20.38
N MET A 266 -7.02 10.54 -20.29
CA MET A 266 -7.49 11.39 -21.38
C MET A 266 -6.76 12.74 -21.37
N ASP A 267 -6.55 13.31 -22.55
CA ASP A 267 -5.92 14.63 -22.68
C ASP A 267 -6.86 15.74 -22.17
N GLY A 268 -6.34 16.67 -21.37
CA GLY A 268 -7.07 17.84 -20.88
C GLY A 268 -8.07 17.58 -19.73
N ARG A 269 -8.14 16.34 -19.21
CA ARG A 269 -9.13 15.98 -18.18
C ARG A 269 -8.96 16.75 -16.87
N VAL A 270 -7.72 17.06 -16.47
CA VAL A 270 -7.45 17.72 -15.18
C VAL A 270 -8.08 19.10 -15.18
N GLY A 271 -7.81 19.89 -16.21
CA GLY A 271 -8.32 21.25 -16.32
C GLY A 271 -9.84 21.27 -16.49
N ALA A 272 -10.40 20.29 -17.21
CA ALA A 272 -11.84 20.15 -17.35
C ALA A 272 -12.52 19.81 -16.02
N ILE A 273 -11.98 18.84 -15.27
CA ILE A 273 -12.50 18.44 -13.96
C ILE A 273 -12.37 19.59 -12.96
N ARG A 274 -11.23 20.30 -12.90
CA ARG A 274 -11.03 21.47 -12.05
C ARG A 274 -12.11 22.52 -12.28
N ARG A 275 -12.34 22.91 -13.54
CA ARG A 275 -13.40 23.86 -13.91
C ARG A 275 -14.80 23.38 -13.54
N ALA A 276 -15.08 22.09 -13.71
CA ALA A 276 -16.39 21.52 -13.35
C ALA A 276 -16.63 21.53 -11.83
N LEU A 277 -15.60 21.19 -11.04
CA LEU A 277 -15.66 21.28 -9.58
C LEU A 277 -15.86 22.73 -9.12
N ASP A 278 -15.10 23.68 -9.69
CA ASP A 278 -15.20 25.11 -9.35
C ASP A 278 -16.57 25.69 -9.67
N ALA A 279 -17.13 25.34 -10.83
CA ALA A 279 -18.46 25.79 -11.25
C ALA A 279 -19.57 25.34 -10.30
N GLU A 280 -19.37 24.23 -9.58
CA GLU A 280 -20.32 23.66 -8.63
C GLU A 280 -19.99 24.01 -7.17
N GLY A 281 -18.97 24.85 -6.92
CA GLY A 281 -18.60 25.31 -5.58
C GLY A 281 -17.71 24.34 -4.79
N PHE A 282 -16.97 23.47 -5.48
CA PHE A 282 -16.04 22.51 -4.87
C PHE A 282 -14.57 22.94 -5.04
N GLN A 283 -14.27 24.22 -4.76
CA GLN A 283 -12.91 24.77 -4.89
C GLN A 283 -11.90 24.05 -4.00
N ASP A 284 -12.31 23.59 -2.81
CA ASP A 284 -11.44 22.94 -1.83
C ASP A 284 -11.19 21.44 -2.11
N VAL A 285 -11.89 20.84 -3.07
CA VAL A 285 -11.67 19.43 -3.45
C VAL A 285 -10.41 19.34 -4.30
N SER A 286 -9.45 18.52 -3.87
CA SER A 286 -8.17 18.37 -4.55
C SER A 286 -8.24 17.40 -5.73
N ILE A 287 -7.31 17.53 -6.67
CA ILE A 287 -7.11 16.63 -7.79
C ILE A 287 -5.76 15.92 -7.66
N MET A 288 -5.81 14.59 -7.51
CA MET A 288 -4.62 13.74 -7.62
C MET A 288 -4.56 13.10 -9.01
N ALA A 289 -3.86 13.75 -9.93
CA ALA A 289 -3.79 13.34 -11.31
C ALA A 289 -2.92 12.09 -11.48
N TYR A 290 -3.42 11.07 -12.18
CA TYR A 290 -2.59 9.94 -12.64
C TYR A 290 -1.77 10.36 -13.85
N THR A 291 -0.84 11.28 -13.62
CA THR A 291 0.00 11.94 -14.62
C THR A 291 0.83 10.98 -15.45
N ALA A 292 1.51 10.03 -14.79
CA ALA A 292 2.34 9.05 -15.47
C ALA A 292 1.81 7.63 -15.24
N LYS A 293 0.66 7.32 -15.85
CA LYS A 293 0.05 5.97 -15.83
C LYS A 293 0.42 5.19 -17.10
N PHE A 294 1.26 4.18 -16.92
CA PHE A 294 1.80 3.38 -18.02
C PHE A 294 0.88 2.23 -18.44
N ALA A 295 0.96 1.84 -19.70
CA ALA A 295 0.34 0.65 -20.29
C ALA A 295 1.06 -0.62 -19.81
N SER A 296 0.81 -0.98 -18.54
CA SER A 296 1.60 -1.96 -17.79
C SER A 296 0.96 -3.34 -17.72
N ALA A 297 1.82 -4.37 -17.66
CA ALA A 297 1.43 -5.76 -17.39
C ALA A 297 1.12 -6.04 -15.90
N PHE A 298 1.46 -5.13 -14.99
CA PHE A 298 1.29 -5.33 -13.55
C PHE A 298 -0.15 -5.12 -13.04
N TYR A 299 -1.12 -4.83 -13.92
CA TYR A 299 -2.51 -4.57 -13.53
C TYR A 299 -3.41 -5.82 -13.50
N GLY A 300 -2.90 -6.99 -13.92
CA GLY A 300 -3.71 -8.22 -14.03
C GLY A 300 -4.56 -8.52 -12.78
N PRO A 301 -3.98 -8.59 -11.57
CA PRO A 301 -4.75 -8.91 -10.36
C PRO A 301 -5.84 -7.88 -10.01
N PHE A 302 -5.63 -6.59 -10.30
CA PHE A 302 -6.66 -5.54 -10.11
C PHE A 302 -7.82 -5.73 -11.06
N ARG A 303 -7.56 -6.07 -12.32
CA ARG A 303 -8.62 -6.28 -13.31
C ARG A 303 -9.45 -7.53 -12.98
N GLU A 304 -8.84 -8.55 -12.37
CA GLU A 304 -9.59 -9.66 -11.76
C GLU A 304 -10.44 -9.18 -10.58
N ALA A 305 -9.88 -8.33 -9.70
CA ALA A 305 -10.61 -7.77 -8.57
C ALA A 305 -11.89 -7.02 -8.97
N LEU A 306 -11.90 -6.30 -10.09
CA LEU A 306 -13.05 -5.53 -10.57
C LEU A 306 -13.86 -6.18 -11.70
N GLU A 307 -13.38 -7.29 -12.28
CA GLU A 307 -13.95 -7.84 -13.52
C GLU A 307 -14.03 -6.77 -14.64
N SER A 308 -12.96 -5.97 -14.76
CA SER A 308 -12.87 -4.79 -15.65
C SER A 308 -11.80 -4.92 -16.74
N ASN A 309 -11.43 -6.15 -17.11
CA ASN A 309 -10.58 -6.35 -18.28
C ASN A 309 -11.27 -5.76 -19.53
N PRO A 310 -10.55 -5.02 -20.39
CA PRO A 310 -11.06 -4.64 -21.70
C PRO A 310 -11.57 -5.88 -22.42
N ARG A 311 -12.82 -5.83 -22.90
CA ARG A 311 -13.41 -6.95 -23.64
C ARG A 311 -12.72 -7.17 -24.99
N PHE A 312 -12.07 -6.13 -25.51
CA PHE A 312 -11.26 -6.16 -26.72
C PHE A 312 -10.11 -5.15 -26.64
N GLY A 313 -9.06 -5.39 -27.43
CA GLY A 313 -7.92 -4.48 -27.57
C GLY A 313 -7.04 -4.39 -26.32
N ASP A 314 -6.32 -3.29 -26.22
CA ASP A 314 -5.50 -2.93 -25.07
C ASP A 314 -5.65 -1.44 -24.74
N LYS A 315 -4.95 -0.97 -23.70
CA LYS A 315 -5.03 0.41 -23.22
C LYS A 315 -3.91 1.31 -23.78
N LYS A 316 -3.19 0.88 -24.83
CA LYS A 316 -1.97 1.55 -25.32
C LYS A 316 -2.23 2.82 -26.12
N THR A 317 -3.48 3.12 -26.49
CA THR A 317 -3.83 4.35 -27.21
C THR A 317 -4.01 5.56 -26.29
N TYR A 318 -3.91 5.37 -24.96
CA TYR A 318 -4.04 6.42 -23.95
C TYR A 318 -3.09 6.23 -22.76
N GLN A 319 -2.84 5.00 -22.30
CA GLN A 319 -1.81 4.77 -21.28
C GLN A 319 -0.42 4.82 -21.90
N MET A 320 0.52 5.42 -21.17
CA MET A 320 1.87 5.70 -21.67
C MET A 320 2.65 4.43 -22.04
N ASN A 321 3.54 4.55 -23.02
CA ASN A 321 4.46 3.46 -23.38
C ASN A 321 5.54 3.28 -22.28
N PRO A 322 5.72 2.07 -21.71
CA PRO A 322 6.79 1.79 -20.73
C PRO A 322 8.21 2.14 -21.18
N GLY A 323 8.46 2.25 -22.49
CA GLY A 323 9.75 2.68 -23.05
C GLY A 323 10.04 4.18 -22.91
N ASN A 324 9.09 5.00 -22.43
CA ASN A 324 9.16 6.45 -22.48
C ASN A 324 9.19 7.09 -21.08
N TYR A 325 10.31 7.71 -20.71
CA TYR A 325 10.35 8.58 -19.51
C TYR A 325 10.21 10.08 -19.86
N ARG A 326 10.66 10.51 -21.05
CA ARG A 326 10.59 11.93 -21.45
C ARG A 326 9.16 12.41 -21.64
N GLU A 327 8.27 11.52 -22.05
CA GLU A 327 6.83 11.77 -22.18
C GLU A 327 6.20 12.10 -20.81
N ALA A 328 6.68 11.48 -19.72
CA ALA A 328 6.21 11.79 -18.37
C ALA A 328 6.44 13.26 -17.97
N LEU A 329 7.49 13.90 -18.49
CA LEU A 329 7.75 15.34 -18.28
C LEU A 329 6.78 16.22 -19.06
N LEU A 330 6.24 15.74 -20.19
CA LEU A 330 5.19 16.46 -20.90
C LEU A 330 3.89 16.37 -20.10
N GLU A 331 3.47 15.16 -19.74
CA GLU A 331 2.27 14.93 -18.91
C GLU A 331 2.31 15.73 -17.61
N THR A 332 3.46 15.73 -16.93
CA THR A 332 3.68 16.49 -15.69
C THR A 332 3.40 17.97 -15.88
N ARG A 333 3.95 18.59 -16.93
CA ARG A 333 3.74 20.02 -17.17
C ARG A 333 2.29 20.34 -17.50
N LEU A 334 1.62 19.49 -18.27
CA LEU A 334 0.22 19.69 -18.63
C LEU A 334 -0.68 19.60 -17.40
N ASP A 335 -0.54 18.54 -16.60
CA ASP A 335 -1.34 18.37 -15.37
C ASP A 335 -1.08 19.49 -14.35
N GLU A 336 0.16 19.97 -14.22
CA GLU A 336 0.52 21.14 -13.40
C GLU A 336 -0.17 22.41 -13.89
N GLU A 337 -0.07 22.72 -15.19
CA GLU A 337 -0.69 23.90 -15.81
C GLU A 337 -2.22 23.86 -15.72
N GLU A 338 -2.80 22.65 -15.72
CA GLU A 338 -4.23 22.41 -15.64
C GLU A 338 -4.80 22.43 -14.21
N GLY A 339 -3.95 22.49 -13.20
CA GLY A 339 -4.36 22.66 -11.80
C GLY A 339 -4.48 21.36 -11.00
N ALA A 340 -3.65 20.35 -11.28
CA ALA A 340 -3.47 19.24 -10.37
C ALA A 340 -2.83 19.69 -9.04
N ASP A 341 -3.26 19.10 -7.93
CA ASP A 341 -2.69 19.35 -6.60
C ASP A 341 -1.62 18.31 -6.24
N ILE A 342 -1.74 17.10 -6.79
CA ILE A 342 -0.84 15.97 -6.56
C ILE A 342 -0.64 15.24 -7.89
N LEU A 343 0.60 14.92 -8.23
CA LEU A 343 0.95 14.14 -9.43
C LEU A 343 1.20 12.68 -9.04
N MET A 344 0.77 11.72 -9.86
CA MET A 344 0.98 10.29 -9.59
C MET A 344 1.71 9.54 -10.69
N VAL A 345 2.64 8.66 -10.27
CA VAL A 345 3.23 7.61 -11.11
C VAL A 345 2.57 6.26 -10.82
N LYS A 346 2.18 5.54 -11.88
CA LYS A 346 1.60 4.20 -11.79
C LYS A 346 2.05 3.31 -12.95
N PRO A 347 2.58 2.09 -12.70
CA PRO A 347 2.95 1.48 -11.41
C PRO A 347 4.12 2.15 -10.68
N ALA A 348 4.46 1.70 -9.47
CA ALA A 348 5.51 2.32 -8.66
C ALA A 348 6.88 1.63 -8.78
N MET A 349 7.03 0.40 -8.29
CA MET A 349 8.34 -0.29 -8.23
C MET A 349 9.07 -0.40 -9.58
N PRO A 350 8.41 -0.68 -10.72
CA PRO A 350 9.10 -0.71 -12.01
C PRO A 350 9.40 0.68 -12.61
N TYR A 351 8.95 1.77 -11.96
CA TYR A 351 9.07 3.15 -12.44
C TYR A 351 9.61 4.10 -11.35
N LEU A 352 10.46 3.60 -10.45
CA LEU A 352 11.10 4.42 -9.41
C LEU A 352 11.94 5.56 -10.00
N ASP A 353 12.51 5.36 -11.18
CA ASP A 353 13.22 6.38 -11.95
C ASP A 353 12.28 7.51 -12.41
N VAL A 354 11.05 7.19 -12.82
CA VAL A 354 10.03 8.19 -13.17
C VAL A 354 9.52 8.92 -11.93
N ILE A 355 9.34 8.24 -10.80
CA ILE A 355 9.02 8.90 -9.51
C ILE A 355 10.11 9.92 -9.15
N LYS A 356 11.38 9.52 -9.27
CA LYS A 356 12.52 10.42 -8.99
C LYS A 356 12.56 11.59 -9.96
N LEU A 357 12.29 11.33 -11.24
CA LEU A 357 12.23 12.37 -12.27
C LEU A 357 11.17 13.42 -11.95
N LEU A 358 9.94 12.99 -11.61
CA LEU A 358 8.87 13.92 -11.25
C LEU A 358 9.21 14.69 -9.97
N HIS A 359 9.70 14.01 -8.93
CA HIS A 359 10.13 14.66 -7.69
C HIS A 359 11.20 15.73 -7.90
N ASP A 360 12.13 15.52 -8.85
CA ASP A 360 13.22 16.47 -9.10
C ASP A 360 12.81 17.65 -9.99
N THR A 361 11.71 17.54 -10.71
CA THR A 361 11.30 18.50 -11.74
C THR A 361 10.02 19.25 -11.40
N SER A 362 9.17 18.70 -10.53
CA SER A 362 7.91 19.27 -10.10
C SER A 362 8.01 19.86 -8.68
N PRO A 363 7.38 21.01 -8.41
CA PRO A 363 7.18 21.49 -7.05
C PRO A 363 6.01 20.80 -6.32
N LEU A 364 5.18 20.02 -7.03
CA LEU A 364 3.99 19.39 -6.46
C LEU A 364 4.33 18.12 -5.67
N PRO A 365 3.50 17.74 -4.68
CA PRO A 365 3.59 16.44 -4.05
C PRO A 365 3.48 15.30 -5.06
N ILE A 366 4.35 14.29 -4.92
CA ILE A 366 4.35 13.09 -5.76
C ILE A 366 3.68 11.94 -5.02
N SER A 367 2.69 11.33 -5.67
CA SER A 367 2.08 10.07 -5.25
C SER A 367 2.59 8.92 -6.11
N ALA A 368 2.60 7.71 -5.57
CA ALA A 368 2.98 6.52 -6.30
C ALA A 368 2.08 5.34 -5.94
N TYR A 369 1.68 4.55 -6.93
CA TYR A 369 0.84 3.38 -6.70
C TYR A 369 1.64 2.09 -6.80
N GLN A 370 1.89 1.45 -5.66
CA GLN A 370 2.32 0.04 -5.62
C GLN A 370 1.15 -0.87 -6.02
N VAL A 371 1.12 -1.24 -7.29
CA VAL A 371 -0.09 -1.83 -7.88
C VAL A 371 -0.29 -3.30 -7.52
N SER A 372 -1.43 -3.83 -7.94
CA SER A 372 -1.88 -5.17 -7.59
C SER A 372 -0.89 -6.28 -7.98
N GLY A 373 -0.22 -6.17 -9.13
CA GLY A 373 0.80 -7.12 -9.55
C GLY A 373 2.07 -7.07 -8.69
N GLU A 374 2.47 -5.87 -8.23
CA GLU A 374 3.60 -5.72 -7.31
C GLU A 374 3.28 -6.36 -5.95
N TYR A 375 2.06 -6.14 -5.45
CA TYR A 375 1.55 -6.81 -4.24
C TYR A 375 1.56 -8.34 -4.38
N SER A 376 0.94 -8.87 -5.43
CA SER A 376 0.82 -10.32 -5.63
C SER A 376 2.16 -10.98 -5.88
N MET A 377 3.12 -10.30 -6.51
CA MET A 377 4.48 -10.80 -6.70
C MET A 377 5.18 -11.04 -5.36
N ILE A 378 5.09 -10.09 -4.42
CA ILE A 378 5.68 -10.23 -3.08
C ILE A 378 4.96 -11.35 -2.31
N LYS A 379 3.62 -11.38 -2.32
CA LYS A 379 2.83 -12.44 -1.65
C LYS A 379 3.19 -13.83 -2.18
N ALA A 380 3.30 -13.99 -3.49
CA ALA A 380 3.61 -15.29 -4.11
C ALA A 380 5.03 -15.77 -3.77
N ALA A 381 6.03 -14.89 -3.86
CA ALA A 381 7.41 -15.23 -3.50
C ALA A 381 7.57 -15.56 -2.00
N ALA A 382 6.89 -14.81 -1.13
CA ALA A 382 6.84 -15.09 0.30
C ALA A 382 6.21 -16.45 0.62
N ALA A 383 5.07 -16.77 -0.01
CA ALA A 383 4.38 -18.04 0.19
C ALA A 383 5.23 -19.25 -0.21
N GLN A 384 6.18 -19.08 -1.12
CA GLN A 384 7.15 -20.10 -1.53
C GLN A 384 8.45 -20.10 -0.71
N GLY A 385 8.55 -19.25 0.32
CA GLY A 385 9.75 -19.12 1.15
C GLY A 385 10.95 -18.50 0.42
N MET A 386 10.75 -17.87 -0.73
CA MET A 386 11.83 -17.24 -1.50
C MET A 386 12.32 -15.93 -0.88
N LEU A 387 11.45 -15.26 -0.10
CA LEU A 387 11.78 -14.04 0.61
C LEU A 387 11.06 -13.94 1.95
N ASP A 388 11.61 -13.13 2.85
CA ASP A 388 10.97 -12.71 4.10
C ASP A 388 9.93 -11.63 3.79
N GLU A 389 8.65 -11.97 3.95
CA GLU A 389 7.53 -11.11 3.56
C GLU A 389 7.60 -9.73 4.21
N LYS A 390 7.78 -9.69 5.54
CA LYS A 390 7.83 -8.46 6.32
C LYS A 390 8.93 -7.53 5.83
N LYS A 391 10.15 -8.07 5.64
CA LYS A 391 11.29 -7.27 5.16
C LYS A 391 11.07 -6.78 3.74
N ALA A 392 10.57 -7.63 2.83
CA ALA A 392 10.34 -7.26 1.44
C ALA A 392 9.24 -6.17 1.30
N ILE A 393 8.15 -6.27 2.07
CA ILE A 393 7.11 -5.24 2.11
C ILE A 393 7.72 -3.89 2.53
N LEU A 394 8.39 -3.84 3.69
CA LEU A 394 8.93 -2.60 4.22
C LEU A 394 10.03 -2.02 3.31
N GLU A 395 10.88 -2.86 2.72
CA GLU A 395 11.91 -2.42 1.78
C GLU A 395 11.33 -1.88 0.48
N SER A 396 10.26 -2.49 -0.05
CA SER A 396 9.58 -2.00 -1.25
C SER A 396 8.99 -0.61 -1.05
N LEU A 397 8.32 -0.37 0.08
CA LEU A 397 7.73 0.92 0.43
C LEU A 397 8.80 1.98 0.72
N LEU A 398 9.90 1.58 1.37
CA LEU A 398 11.06 2.45 1.56
C LEU A 398 11.70 2.87 0.23
N CYS A 399 11.78 1.95 -0.75
CA CYS A 399 12.30 2.28 -2.08
C CYS A 399 11.42 3.30 -2.81
N ILE A 400 10.09 3.14 -2.75
CA ILE A 400 9.13 4.09 -3.33
C ILE A 400 9.25 5.47 -2.64
N LYS A 401 9.33 5.49 -1.30
CA LYS A 401 9.50 6.73 -0.53
C LYS A 401 10.82 7.42 -0.85
N ARG A 402 11.92 6.66 -0.93
CA ARG A 402 13.27 7.16 -1.25
C ARG A 402 13.34 7.71 -2.67
N ALA A 403 12.57 7.16 -3.61
CA ALA A 403 12.50 7.67 -4.97
C ALA A 403 11.85 9.06 -5.04
N GLY A 404 11.11 9.50 -4.02
CA GLY A 404 10.54 10.84 -3.96
C GLY A 404 9.04 10.89 -3.70
N ALA A 405 8.36 9.76 -3.56
CA ALA A 405 6.92 9.76 -3.30
C ALA A 405 6.59 10.35 -1.91
N ASN A 406 5.77 11.39 -1.86
CA ASN A 406 5.16 11.91 -0.64
C ASN A 406 4.12 10.93 -0.09
N ILE A 407 3.30 10.37 -0.99
CA ILE A 407 2.13 9.55 -0.72
C ILE A 407 2.24 8.22 -1.49
N ILE A 408 1.82 7.11 -0.88
CA ILE A 408 1.91 5.77 -1.48
C ILE A 408 0.56 5.07 -1.38
N LEU A 409 -0.02 4.75 -2.54
CA LEU A 409 -1.15 3.83 -2.61
C LEU A 409 -0.60 2.41 -2.56
N THR A 410 -0.99 1.65 -1.54
CA THR A 410 -0.51 0.27 -1.39
C THR A 410 -1.54 -0.62 -0.69
N TYR A 411 -1.72 -1.83 -1.23
CA TYR A 411 -2.52 -2.88 -0.60
C TYR A 411 -1.85 -3.44 0.66
N PHE A 412 -0.57 -3.13 0.89
CA PHE A 412 0.12 -3.46 2.14
C PHE A 412 -0.09 -2.41 3.24
N ALA A 413 -0.85 -1.33 3.03
CA ALA A 413 -0.91 -0.20 3.97
C ALA A 413 -1.17 -0.63 5.42
N LEU A 414 -2.20 -1.48 5.64
CA LEU A 414 -2.53 -2.00 6.96
C LEU A 414 -1.42 -2.90 7.53
N GLN A 415 -0.91 -3.84 6.73
CA GLN A 415 0.13 -4.78 7.14
C GLN A 415 1.45 -4.06 7.48
N ALA A 416 1.86 -3.11 6.65
CA ALA A 416 3.06 -2.30 6.84
C ALA A 416 2.93 -1.38 8.07
N ALA A 417 1.77 -0.73 8.26
CA ALA A 417 1.54 0.12 9.42
C ALA A 417 1.65 -0.65 10.74
N ARG A 418 1.06 -1.86 10.82
CA ARG A 418 1.23 -2.76 11.98
C ARG A 418 2.69 -3.14 12.22
N TYR A 419 3.44 -3.44 11.16
CA TYR A 419 4.87 -3.72 11.29
C TYR A 419 5.67 -2.53 11.81
N LEU A 420 5.33 -1.31 11.40
CA LEU A 420 5.95 -0.07 11.86
C LEU A 420 5.58 0.25 13.32
N ALA A 421 4.37 -0.11 13.76
CA ALA A 421 3.94 0.00 15.15
C ALA A 421 4.60 -1.03 16.10
N GLY A 422 5.40 -1.96 15.56
CA GLY A 422 6.08 -3.00 16.34
C GLY A 422 5.23 -4.23 16.64
N GLU A 423 4.06 -4.37 16.01
CA GLU A 423 3.22 -5.56 16.15
C GLU A 423 3.90 -6.79 15.52
N LYS A 424 3.71 -7.94 16.17
CA LYS A 424 4.02 -9.26 15.60
C LYS A 424 2.74 -9.78 14.97
N ILE A 425 2.68 -9.73 13.64
CA ILE A 425 1.57 -10.24 12.82
C ILE A 425 1.79 -11.74 12.57
#